data_AF-A0A923SWR2-F1
#
_entry.id   AF-A0A923SWR2-F1
#
_cell.length_a   1.000
_cell.length_b   1.000
_cell.length_c   1.000
_cell.angle_alpha   90.00
_cell.angle_beta   90.00
_cell.angle_gamma   90.00
#
_symmetry.space_group_name_H-M   'P 1'
#
loop_
_entity.id
_entity.type
_entity.pdbx_description
1 polymer ?
#
loop_
_entity_poly.entity_id
_entity_poly.type
_entity_poly.pdbx_seq_one_letter_code
_entity_poly.pdbx_strand_id
1 'polypeptide(L)'
;MISKEQIAHELAMVYMNNKYGINVRGDFYLNDGAGNGTIETDHFPDVSEISYSKARTGEKGFLGIEKKKKIPSGCQVDPLFSEMVENYYGTYNKFLDLLSSK
;
A
#
# COMPACT_ATOMS: atom_id res chain seq x y z
N MET A 1 -22.96 8.62 23.90
CA MET A 1 -22.88 9.55 22.76
C MET A 1 -21.55 9.30 22.09
N ILE A 2 -21.52 9.12 20.77
CA ILE A 2 -20.25 8.90 20.05
C ILE A 2 -19.44 10.21 20.05
N SER A 3 -18.13 10.11 20.26
CA SER A 3 -17.24 11.29 20.29
C SER A 3 -16.91 11.77 18.87
N LYS A 4 -16.51 13.04 18.70
CA LYS A 4 -16.12 13.58 17.40
C LYS A 4 -14.89 12.85 16.84
N GLU A 5 -13.97 12.44 17.72
CA GLU A 5 -12.78 11.64 17.41
C GLU A 5 -13.16 10.26 16.88
N GLN A 6 -14.14 9.60 17.48
CA GLN A 6 -14.65 8.32 17.00
C GLN A 6 -15.24 8.46 15.58
N ILE A 7 -16.03 9.52 15.32
CA ILE A 7 -16.58 9.77 13.98
C ILE A 7 -15.45 10.05 12.98
N ALA A 8 -14.46 10.87 13.35
CA ALA A 8 -13.32 11.18 12.49
C ALA A 8 -12.50 9.93 12.14
N HIS A 9 -12.29 9.03 13.11
CA HIS A 9 -11.61 7.76 12.88
C HIS A 9 -12.37 6.88 11.88
N GLU A 10 -13.66 6.66 12.11
CA GLU A 10 -14.51 5.83 11.22
C GLU A 10 -14.51 6.38 9.78
N LEU A 11 -14.65 7.70 9.63
CA LEU A 11 -14.60 8.34 8.31
C LEU A 11 -13.21 8.23 7.65
N ALA A 12 -12.13 8.34 8.42
CA ALA A 12 -10.78 8.13 7.92
C ALA A 12 -10.58 6.68 7.47
N MET A 13 -11.08 5.68 8.22
CA MET A 13 -11.03 4.28 7.82
C MET A 13 -11.81 4.00 6.53
N VAL A 14 -12.98 4.62 6.34
CA VAL A 14 -13.73 4.55 5.08
C VAL A 14 -12.89 5.12 3.91
N TYR A 15 -12.25 6.26 4.10
CA TYR A 15 -11.36 6.83 3.08
C TYR A 15 -10.17 5.90 2.76
N MET A 16 -9.52 5.37 3.79
CA MET A 16 -8.37 4.46 3.64
C MET A 16 -8.78 3.18 2.89
N ASN A 17 -9.94 2.60 3.20
CA ASN A 17 -10.46 1.43 2.49
C ASN A 17 -10.78 1.74 1.01
N ASN A 18 -11.27 2.93 0.69
CA ASN A 18 -11.50 3.31 -0.71
C ASN A 18 -10.18 3.51 -1.47
N LYS A 19 -9.13 4.00 -0.80
CA LYS A 19 -7.84 4.30 -1.44
C LYS A 19 -6.93 3.08 -1.57
N TYR A 20 -6.88 2.25 -0.54
CA TYR A 20 -5.96 1.12 -0.39
C TYR A 20 -6.67 -0.23 -0.34
N GLY A 21 -7.98 -0.25 -0.54
CA GLY A 21 -8.77 -1.47 -0.57
C GLY A 21 -8.32 -2.42 -1.68
N ILE A 22 -8.73 -3.66 -1.51
CA ILE A 22 -8.45 -4.74 -2.46
C ILE A 22 -8.99 -4.36 -3.84
N ASN A 23 -8.11 -4.37 -4.85
CA ASN A 23 -8.52 -4.20 -6.23
C ASN A 23 -8.90 -5.56 -6.81
N VAL A 24 -10.17 -5.72 -7.17
CA VAL A 24 -10.68 -6.93 -7.81
C VAL A 24 -10.91 -6.61 -9.28
N ARG A 25 -10.22 -7.34 -10.16
CA ARG A 25 -10.36 -7.23 -11.62
C ARG A 25 -10.83 -8.57 -12.17
N GLY A 26 -11.57 -8.55 -13.25
CA GLY A 26 -12.01 -9.78 -13.84
C GLY A 26 -12.76 -9.56 -15.13
N ASP A 27 -12.76 -10.60 -15.95
CA ASP A 27 -13.50 -10.66 -17.20
C ASP A 27 -14.59 -11.71 -17.07
N PHE A 28 -15.71 -11.44 -17.71
CA PHE A 28 -16.84 -12.35 -17.73
C PHE A 28 -17.34 -12.48 -19.16
N TYR A 29 -17.57 -13.72 -19.56
CA TYR A 29 -17.97 -14.14 -20.89
C TYR A 29 -19.27 -14.94 -20.78
N LEU A 30 -20.28 -14.53 -21.56
CA LEU A 30 -21.52 -15.28 -21.75
C LEU A 30 -21.50 -15.93 -23.13
N ASN A 31 -21.72 -17.25 -23.19
CA ASN A 31 -22.01 -17.96 -24.43
C ASN A 31 -23.20 -18.91 -24.20
N ASP A 32 -24.26 -18.74 -24.99
CA ASP A 32 -25.46 -19.60 -25.00
C ASP A 32 -26.02 -19.97 -23.62
N GLY A 33 -26.11 -18.98 -22.73
CA GLY A 33 -26.66 -19.16 -21.38
C GLY A 33 -25.70 -19.75 -20.34
N ALA A 34 -24.49 -20.17 -20.75
CA ALA A 34 -23.39 -20.51 -19.86
C ALA A 34 -22.46 -19.30 -19.66
N GLY A 35 -22.16 -18.98 -18.41
CA GLY A 35 -21.22 -17.92 -18.03
C GLY A 35 -19.89 -18.51 -17.54
N ASN A 36 -18.78 -17.97 -18.03
CA ASN A 36 -17.43 -18.22 -17.51
C ASN A 36 -16.73 -16.87 -17.28
N GLY A 37 -15.90 -16.77 -16.26
CA GLY A 37 -15.07 -15.59 -16.04
C GLY A 37 -13.83 -15.90 -15.20
N THR A 38 -12.91 -14.94 -15.21
CA THR A 38 -11.71 -14.95 -14.38
C THR A 38 -11.80 -13.78 -13.42
N ILE A 39 -11.42 -13.99 -12.16
CA ILE A 39 -11.28 -12.93 -11.17
C ILE A 39 -9.84 -12.98 -10.65
N GLU A 40 -9.19 -11.82 -10.66
CA GLU A 40 -7.88 -11.57 -10.12
C GLU A 40 -7.98 -10.52 -9.01
N THR A 41 -7.13 -10.65 -8.00
CA THR A 41 -7.12 -9.77 -6.84
C THR A 41 -5.70 -9.31 -6.59
N ASP A 42 -5.50 -7.99 -6.63
CA ASP A 42 -4.20 -7.40 -6.32
C ASP A 42 -4.02 -7.34 -4.78
N HIS A 43 -2.91 -7.89 -4.29
CA HIS A 43 -2.55 -7.89 -2.87
C HIS A 43 -1.28 -7.06 -2.64
N PHE A 44 -1.16 -6.49 -1.44
CA PHE A 44 0.09 -5.90 -0.99
C PHE A 44 1.18 -6.97 -0.80
N PRO A 45 2.48 -6.59 -0.86
CA PRO A 45 3.56 -7.48 -0.50
C PRO A 45 3.40 -8.05 0.91
N ASP A 46 4.05 -9.19 1.17
CA ASP A 46 4.06 -9.76 2.53
C ASP A 46 4.80 -8.81 3.48
N VAL A 47 4.28 -8.66 4.70
CA VAL A 47 4.86 -7.78 5.73
C VAL A 47 6.29 -8.17 6.14
N SER A 48 6.66 -9.42 5.90
CA SER A 48 8.00 -9.96 6.14
C SER A 48 8.89 -10.01 4.90
N GLU A 49 8.38 -9.59 3.73
CA GLU A 49 9.12 -9.64 2.48
C GLU A 49 10.24 -8.60 2.46
N ILE A 50 11.50 -9.06 2.43
CA ILE A 50 12.67 -8.18 2.46
C ILE A 50 12.86 -7.44 1.13
N SER A 51 13.06 -6.14 1.21
CA SER A 51 13.54 -5.29 0.13
C SER A 51 15.06 -5.30 0.05
N TYR A 52 15.63 -5.15 -1.16
CA TYR A 52 17.08 -5.16 -1.37
C TYR A 52 17.55 -3.93 -2.15
N SER A 53 18.63 -3.32 -1.66
CA SER A 53 19.34 -2.23 -2.34
C SER A 53 20.70 -2.68 -2.85
N LYS A 54 21.24 -1.99 -3.87
CA LYS A 54 22.57 -2.28 -4.42
C LYS A 54 23.60 -1.34 -3.80
N ALA A 55 24.46 -1.87 -2.93
CA ALA A 55 25.60 -1.14 -2.37
C ALA A 55 26.87 -1.38 -3.19
N ARG A 56 27.67 -0.33 -3.37
CA ARG A 56 29.00 -0.39 -3.96
C ARG A 56 29.96 -1.08 -2.99
N THR A 57 30.82 -1.96 -3.49
CA THR A 57 31.71 -2.76 -2.63
C THR A 57 33.14 -2.24 -2.56
N GLY A 58 33.52 -1.19 -3.30
CA GLY A 58 34.91 -0.73 -3.41
C GLY A 58 35.82 -1.62 -4.25
N GLU A 59 35.38 -2.82 -4.65
CA GLU A 59 36.15 -3.73 -5.49
C GLU A 59 35.96 -3.43 -6.99
N LYS A 60 37.06 -3.27 -7.73
CA LYS A 60 37.01 -3.17 -9.20
C LYS A 60 36.89 -4.56 -9.84
N GLY A 61 35.92 -4.72 -10.73
CA GLY A 61 35.72 -5.93 -11.54
C GLY A 61 36.60 -5.98 -12.79
N PHE A 62 36.38 -6.98 -13.63
CA PHE A 62 37.21 -7.33 -14.81
C PHE A 62 37.36 -6.22 -15.87
N LEU A 63 36.57 -5.14 -15.79
CA LEU A 63 36.64 -3.98 -16.69
C LEU A 63 36.84 -2.66 -15.94
N GLY A 64 37.33 -2.70 -14.69
CA GLY A 64 37.48 -1.51 -13.85
C GLY A 64 36.16 -0.96 -13.28
N ILE A 65 35.02 -1.56 -13.64
CA ILE A 65 33.69 -1.24 -13.10
C ILE A 65 33.60 -1.73 -11.65
N GLU A 66 33.18 -0.86 -10.75
CA GLU A 66 32.99 -1.18 -9.34
C GLU A 66 31.86 -2.20 -9.15
N LYS A 67 32.15 -3.28 -8.42
CA LYS A 67 31.17 -4.30 -8.08
C LYS A 67 30.09 -3.72 -7.15
N LYS A 68 28.87 -4.22 -7.32
CA LYS A 68 27.74 -3.91 -6.44
C LYS A 68 27.22 -5.21 -5.82
N LYS A 69 26.85 -5.15 -4.55
CA LYS A 69 26.22 -6.27 -3.82
C LYS A 69 24.80 -5.89 -3.42
N LYS A 70 23.88 -6.84 -3.51
CA LYS A 70 22.54 -6.70 -2.93
C LYS A 70 22.65 -6.79 -1.40
N ILE A 71 22.15 -5.80 -0.70
CA ILE A 71 22.05 -5.78 0.76
C ILE A 71 20.58 -5.58 1.15
N PRO A 72 20.10 -6.24 2.22
CA PRO A 72 18.76 -5.97 2.77
C PRO A 72 18.57 -4.48 3.09
N SER A 73 17.39 -3.95 2.80
CA SER A 73 17.05 -2.53 2.99
C SER A 73 15.62 -2.35 3.52
N GLY A 74 15.27 -3.11 4.56
CA GLY A 74 13.93 -3.10 5.17
C GLY A 74 12.96 -4.08 4.50
N CYS A 75 11.68 -3.98 4.84
CA CYS A 75 10.61 -4.74 4.19
C CYS A 75 10.05 -3.97 3.00
N GLN A 76 9.51 -4.69 2.01
CA GLN A 76 8.90 -4.09 0.82
C GLN A 76 7.67 -3.23 1.16
N VAL A 77 6.97 -3.56 2.24
CA VAL A 77 5.79 -2.83 2.71
C VAL A 77 6.12 -1.52 3.43
N ASP A 78 7.36 -1.31 3.89
CA ASP A 78 7.70 -0.17 4.75
C ASP A 78 7.36 1.18 4.11
N PRO A 79 7.70 1.45 2.83
CA PRO A 79 7.34 2.71 2.19
C PRO A 79 5.82 2.89 2.06
N LEU A 80 5.11 1.81 1.72
CA LEU A 80 3.65 1.82 1.58
C LEU A 80 2.98 2.10 2.92
N PHE A 81 3.40 1.42 3.98
CA PHE A 81 2.82 1.60 5.31
C PHE A 81 3.11 2.99 5.86
N SER A 82 4.30 3.54 5.61
CA SER A 82 4.61 4.94 5.95
C SER A 82 3.61 5.90 5.28
N GLU A 83 3.37 5.73 3.99
CA GLU A 83 2.40 6.55 3.24
C GLU A 83 0.96 6.37 3.78
N MET A 84 0.57 5.14 4.09
CA MET A 84 -0.76 4.86 4.64
C MET A 84 -0.96 5.53 6.01
N VAL A 85 0.04 5.50 6.88
CA VAL A 85 -0.01 6.15 8.19
C VAL A 85 -0.15 7.67 8.06
N GLU A 86 0.62 8.29 7.17
CA GLU A 86 0.52 9.73 6.90
C GLU A 86 -0.87 10.11 6.36
N ASN A 87 -1.38 9.35 5.40
CA ASN A 87 -2.71 9.58 4.83
C ASN A 87 -3.83 9.37 5.85
N TYR A 88 -3.70 8.38 6.74
CA TYR A 88 -4.62 8.18 7.85
C TYR A 88 -4.68 9.42 8.75
N TYR A 89 -3.53 9.89 9.25
CA TYR A 89 -3.50 11.03 10.15
C TYR A 89 -3.97 12.32 9.48
N GLY A 90 -3.57 12.57 8.23
CA GLY A 90 -4.03 13.72 7.46
C GLY A 90 -5.55 13.74 7.29
N THR A 91 -6.12 12.58 6.95
CA THR A 91 -7.57 12.43 6.74
C THR A 91 -8.35 12.53 8.05
N TYR A 92 -7.87 11.85 9.11
CA TYR A 92 -8.44 11.92 10.45
C TYR A 92 -8.50 13.36 10.95
N ASN A 93 -7.38 14.09 10.90
CA ASN A 93 -7.32 15.48 11.34
C ASN A 93 -8.29 16.36 10.55
N LYS A 94 -8.36 16.14 9.22
CA LYS A 94 -9.31 16.87 8.37
C LYS A 94 -10.75 16.65 8.80
N PHE A 95 -11.15 15.42 9.11
CA PHE A 95 -12.51 15.14 9.59
C PHE A 95 -12.77 15.70 10.98
N LEU A 96 -11.79 15.59 11.89
CA LEU A 96 -11.91 16.13 13.24
C LEU A 96 -12.10 17.66 13.21
N ASP A 97 -11.36 18.37 12.36
CA ASP A 97 -11.51 19.83 12.15
C ASP A 97 -12.92 20.18 11.64
N LEU A 98 -13.43 19.41 10.68
CA LEU A 98 -14.78 19.61 10.14
C LEU A 98 -15.88 19.32 11.16
N LEU A 99 -15.67 18.37 12.06
CA LEU A 99 -16.62 18.05 13.13
C LEU A 99 -16.53 19.07 14.28
N SER A 100 -15.35 19.61 14.56
CA SER A 100 -15.11 20.56 15.64
C SER A 100 -15.55 21.98 15.29
N SER A 101 -15.59 22.30 13.99
CA SER A 101 -16.13 23.56 13.46
C SER A 101 -17.66 23.60 13.37
N LYS A 102 -18.34 22.49 13.69
CA LYS A 102 -19.80 22.39 13.86
C LYS A 102 -20.17 22.32 15.34
#